data_AF-A0A3Q4MCT9-F1
#
_entry.id   AF-A0A3Q4MCT9-F1
#
_cell.length_a   1.000
_cell.length_b   1.000
_cell.length_c   1.000
_cell.angle_alpha   90.00
_cell.angle_beta   90.00
_cell.angle_gamma   90.00
#
_symmetry.space_group_name_H-M   'P 1'
#
loop_
_entity.id
_entity.type
_entity.pdbx_description
1 polymer ?
#
loop_
_entity_poly.entity_id
_entity_poly.type
_entity_poly.pdbx_seq_one_letter_code
_entity_poly.pdbx_strand_id
1 'polypeptide(L)'
;MLLNVRSCFIDGISPPVLNSLLDKLLEKKVITDAEREEADAMQNRSNRARCVIDTVRKKGEAASSQMIEFLSELDLLLCEHLGLV
;
A
#
# COMPACT_ATOMS: atom_id res chain seq x y z
N MET A 1 2.44 3.13 11.96
CA MET A 1 1.72 1.83 12.16
C MET A 1 2.09 0.68 11.20
N LEU A 2 2.39 0.95 9.91
CA LEU A 2 2.52 -0.09 8.87
C LEU A 2 3.65 -1.13 9.05
N LEU A 3 4.62 -0.90 9.94
CA LEU A 3 5.73 -1.83 10.15
C LEU A 3 5.27 -3.20 10.65
N ASN A 4 4.30 -3.24 11.57
CA ASN A 4 3.88 -4.47 12.24
C ASN A 4 3.09 -5.39 11.30
N VAL A 5 2.37 -4.82 10.34
CA VAL A 5 1.54 -5.55 9.39
C VAL A 5 2.26 -5.85 8.08
N ARG A 6 3.52 -5.41 7.94
CA ARG A 6 4.23 -5.37 6.66
C ARG A 6 4.33 -6.72 5.97
N SER A 7 4.69 -7.78 6.70
CA SER A 7 4.78 -9.12 6.09
C SER A 7 3.41 -9.60 5.61
N CYS A 8 2.41 -9.51 6.48
CA CYS A 8 1.04 -9.94 6.18
C CYS A 8 0.43 -9.13 5.03
N PHE A 9 0.68 -7.82 4.96
CA PHE A 9 0.28 -7.00 3.82
C PHE A 9 0.95 -7.47 2.53
N ILE A 10 2.28 -7.66 2.56
CA ILE A 10 3.03 -8.15 1.42
C ILE A 10 2.51 -9.49 0.99
N ASP A 11 2.11 -10.41 1.87
CA ASP A 11 1.66 -11.74 1.45
C ASP A 11 0.18 -11.77 1.06
N GLY A 12 -0.66 -10.97 1.73
CA GLY A 12 -2.12 -11.01 1.63
C GLY A 12 -2.73 -10.09 0.59
N ILE A 13 -2.07 -9.00 0.18
CA ILE A 13 -2.68 -8.08 -0.80
C ILE A 13 -2.81 -8.72 -2.18
N SER A 14 -4.02 -8.69 -2.75
CA SER A 14 -4.27 -9.19 -4.09
C SER A 14 -3.75 -8.22 -5.17
N PRO A 15 -3.36 -8.70 -6.37
CA PRO A 15 -2.92 -7.81 -7.45
C PRO A 15 -3.93 -6.71 -7.84
N PRO A 16 -5.25 -6.97 -7.95
CA PRO A 16 -6.23 -5.92 -8.24
C PRO A 16 -6.29 -4.84 -7.15
N VAL A 17 -6.33 -5.23 -5.87
CA VAL A 17 -6.36 -4.28 -4.74
C VAL A 17 -5.07 -3.46 -4.70
N LEU A 18 -3.91 -4.07 -4.96
CA LEU A 18 -2.63 -3.38 -5.03
C LEU A 18 -2.60 -2.32 -6.15
N ASN A 19 -3.15 -2.62 -7.33
CA ASN A 19 -3.25 -1.66 -8.43
C ASN A 19 -4.13 -0.47 -8.05
N SER A 20 -5.34 -0.74 -7.56
CA SER A 20 -6.28 0.32 -7.17
C SER A 20 -5.76 1.16 -6.00
N LEU A 21 -5.03 0.54 -5.07
CA LEU A 21 -4.38 1.27 -3.98
C LEU A 21 -3.31 2.22 -4.52
N LEU A 22 -2.45 1.76 -5.42
CA LEU A 22 -1.45 2.59 -6.08
C LEU A 22 -2.08 3.75 -6.85
N ASP A 23 -3.23 3.54 -7.51
CA ASP A 23 -3.95 4.60 -8.24
C ASP A 23 -4.46 5.69 -7.26
N LYS A 24 -5.10 5.28 -6.16
CA LYS A 24 -5.56 6.22 -5.12
C LYS A 24 -4.41 6.97 -4.45
N LEU A 25 -3.31 6.27 -4.15
CA LEU A 25 -2.11 6.89 -3.55
C LEU A 25 -1.50 7.94 -4.48
N LEU A 26 -1.48 7.70 -5.79
CA LEU A 26 -0.99 8.67 -6.78
C LEU A 26 -1.97 9.84 -6.95
N GLU A 27 -3.27 9.57 -7.09
CA GLU A 27 -4.32 10.59 -7.23
C GLU A 27 -4.27 11.61 -6.09
N LYS A 28 -4.04 11.12 -4.86
CA LYS A 28 -3.96 11.93 -3.64
C LYS A 28 -2.55 12.43 -3.34
N LYS A 29 -1.59 12.20 -4.25
CA LYS A 29 -0.19 12.64 -4.15
C LYS A 29 0.52 12.13 -2.88
N VAL A 30 0.10 10.99 -2.36
CA VAL A 30 0.80 10.28 -1.27
C VAL A 30 2.11 9.73 -1.80
N ILE A 31 2.08 9.17 -3.02
CA ILE A 31 3.27 8.80 -3.78
C ILE A 31 3.43 9.73 -4.98
N THR A 32 4.66 9.87 -5.46
CA THR A 32 4.99 10.62 -6.67
C THR A 32 4.89 9.74 -7.91
N ASP A 33 4.87 10.35 -9.10
CA ASP A 33 4.95 9.60 -10.36
C ASP A 33 6.20 8.71 -10.42
N ALA A 34 7.35 9.21 -9.96
CA ALA A 34 8.59 8.42 -9.92
C ALA A 34 8.48 7.19 -9.00
N GLU A 35 7.84 7.32 -7.84
CA GLU A 35 7.61 6.20 -6.92
C GLU A 35 6.58 5.21 -7.49
N ARG A 36 5.60 5.69 -8.25
CA ARG A 36 4.67 4.83 -8.99
C ARG A 36 5.40 4.05 -10.08
N GLU A 37 6.24 4.71 -10.88
CA GLU A 37 7.06 4.06 -11.91
C GLU A 37 8.01 3.01 -11.31
N GLU A 38 8.64 3.32 -10.17
CA GLU A 38 9.46 2.36 -9.44
C GLU A 38 8.66 1.11 -9.01
N ALA A 39 7.46 1.32 -8.48
CA ALA A 39 6.57 0.22 -8.11
C ALA A 39 6.16 -0.60 -9.34
N ASP A 40 5.81 0.04 -10.46
CA ASP A 40 5.37 -0.61 -11.69
C ASP A 40 6.50 -1.37 -12.40
N ALA A 41 7.76 -0.99 -12.19
CA ALA A 41 8.93 -1.73 -12.66
C ALA A 41 9.15 -3.08 -11.94
N MET A 42 8.48 -3.31 -10.80
CA MET A 42 8.59 -4.55 -10.04
C MET A 42 7.81 -5.68 -10.72
N GLN A 43 8.52 -6.68 -11.26
CA GLN A 43 7.91 -7.80 -11.97
C GLN A 43 7.00 -8.69 -11.11
N ASN A 44 7.28 -8.80 -9.81
CA ASN A 44 6.49 -9.63 -8.91
C ASN A 44 5.68 -8.78 -7.92
N ARG A 45 4.45 -9.23 -7.67
CA ARG A 45 3.48 -8.58 -6.80
C ARG A 45 4.03 -8.37 -5.37
N SER A 46 4.80 -9.33 -4.82
CA SER A 46 5.37 -9.21 -3.47
C SER A 46 6.38 -8.07 -3.34
N ASN A 47 7.26 -7.90 -4.34
CA ASN A 47 8.24 -6.83 -4.40
C ASN A 47 7.57 -5.48 -4.65
N ARG A 48 6.53 -5.46 -5.49
CA ARG A 48 5.71 -4.27 -5.70
C ARG A 48 5.01 -3.84 -4.42
N ALA A 49 4.31 -4.75 -3.73
CA ALA A 49 3.67 -4.49 -2.44
C ALA A 49 4.68 -3.99 -1.40
N ARG A 50 5.88 -4.59 -1.36
CA ARG A 50 6.98 -4.16 -0.50
C ARG A 50 7.43 -2.73 -0.80
N CYS A 51 7.64 -2.40 -2.08
CA CYS A 51 8.01 -1.06 -2.50
C CYS A 51 6.96 -0.04 -2.03
N VAL A 52 5.68 -0.30 -2.27
CA VAL A 52 4.58 0.58 -1.89
C VAL A 52 4.53 0.84 -0.38
N ILE A 53 4.47 -0.22 0.43
CA ILE A 53 4.33 -0.06 1.88
C ILE A 53 5.56 0.59 2.51
N ASP A 54 6.76 0.29 2.02
CA ASP A 54 8.00 0.88 2.53
C ASP A 54 8.11 2.36 2.13
N THR A 55 7.69 2.73 0.92
CA THR A 55 7.66 4.12 0.45
C THR A 55 6.67 4.95 1.25
N VAL A 56 5.43 4.49 1.40
CA VAL A 56 4.39 5.20 2.18
C VAL A 56 4.84 5.35 3.64
N ARG A 57 5.35 4.29 4.26
CA ARG A 57 5.82 4.33 5.65
C ARG A 57 6.94 5.35 5.85
N LYS A 58 7.90 5.47 4.90
CA LYS A 58 9.00 6.44 4.98
C LYS A 58 8.53 7.90 4.94
N LYS A 59 7.36 8.17 4.34
CA LYS A 59 6.76 9.51 4.28
C LYS A 59 6.05 9.92 5.58
N GLY A 60 5.91 9.01 6.53
CA GLY A 60 5.41 9.30 7.88
C GLY A 60 3.97 8.87 8.12
N GLU A 61 3.46 9.22 9.31
CA GLU A 61 2.17 8.72 9.79
C GLU A 61 0.98 9.26 8.99
N ALA A 62 1.02 10.51 8.49
CA ALA A 62 -0.07 11.04 7.66
C ALA A 62 -0.28 10.22 6.37
N ALA A 63 0.82 9.89 5.66
CA ALA A 63 0.78 9.04 4.48
C ALA A 63 0.33 7.60 4.85
N SER A 64 0.80 7.09 5.98
CA SER A 64 0.41 5.77 6.48
C SER A 64 -1.09 5.68 6.78
N SER A 65 -1.66 6.66 7.46
CA SER A 65 -3.10 6.72 7.75
C SER A 65 -3.92 6.77 6.47
N GLN A 66 -3.50 7.57 5.48
CA GLN A 66 -4.20 7.70 4.21
C GLN A 66 -4.15 6.41 3.37
N MET A 67 -3.04 5.67 3.41
CA MET A 67 -2.98 4.33 2.82
C MET A 67 -3.93 3.35 3.50
N ILE A 68 -4.06 3.40 4.83
CA ILE A 68 -4.98 2.52 5.58
C ILE A 68 -6.44 2.83 5.22
N GLU A 69 -6.79 4.11 5.12
CA GLU A 69 -8.11 4.56 4.67
C GLU A 69 -8.45 4.03 3.27
N PHE A 70 -7.54 4.18 2.30
CA PHE A 70 -7.79 3.63 0.96
C PHE A 70 -7.82 2.10 0.94
N LEU A 71 -7.01 1.45 1.77
CA LEU A 71 -7.03 0.00 1.87
C LEU A 71 -8.35 -0.50 2.45
N SER A 72 -8.92 0.17 3.46
CA SER A 72 -10.22 -0.22 4.03
C SER A 72 -11.38 0.03 3.08
N GLU A 73 -11.31 1.07 2.25
CA GLU A 73 -12.27 1.29 1.16
C GLU A 73 -12.21 0.21 0.08
N LEU A 74 -11.01 -0.28 -0.25
CA LEU A 74 -10.79 -1.27 -1.31
C LEU A 74 -11.01 -2.71 -0.84
N ASP A 75 -10.60 -3.02 0.38
CA ASP A 75 -10.63 -4.36 0.96
C ASP A 75 -10.66 -4.28 2.50
N LEU A 76 -11.86 -4.10 3.04
CA LEU A 76 -12.09 -4.05 4.48
C LEU A 76 -11.67 -5.36 5.17
N LEU A 77 -11.90 -6.51 4.54
CA LEU A 77 -11.56 -7.82 5.11
C LEU A 77 -10.04 -7.97 5.29
N LEU A 78 -9.25 -7.49 4.33
CA LEU A 78 -7.80 -7.45 4.48
C LEU A 78 -7.40 -6.52 5.63
N CYS A 79 -8.01 -5.33 5.76
CA CYS A 79 -7.73 -4.42 6.87
C CYS A 79 -8.04 -5.05 8.24
N GLU A 80 -9.17 -5.73 8.38
CA GLU A 80 -9.53 -6.48 9.60
C GLU A 80 -8.53 -7.59 9.89
N HIS A 81 -8.15 -8.37 8.87
CA HIS A 81 -7.14 -9.43 9.01
C HIS A 81 -5.77 -8.90 9.45
N LEU A 82 -5.41 -7.69 9.01
CA LEU A 82 -4.17 -7.02 9.38
C LEU A 82 -4.27 -6.29 10.73
N GLY A 83 -5.46 -6.16 11.34
CA GLY A 83 -5.67 -5.41 12.57
C GLY A 83 -5.43 -3.90 12.41
N LEU A 84 -5.76 -3.36 11.23
CA LEU A 84 -5.61 -1.93 10.91
C LEU A 84 -6.86 -1.10 11.19
N VAL A 85 -8.00 -1.76 11.38
CA VAL A 85 -9.33 -1.19 11.66
C VAL A 85 -9.99 -1.95 12.81
#